data_AF-C1A4W5-F1
#
_entry.id   AF-C1A4W5-F1
#
_cell.length_a   1.000
_cell.length_b   1.000
_cell.length_c   1.000
_cell.angle_alpha   90.00
_cell.angle_beta   90.00
_cell.angle_gamma   90.00
#
_symmetry.space_group_name_H-M   'P 1'
#
loop_
_entity.id
_entity.type
_entity.pdbx_description
1 polymer ?
#
loop_
_entity_poly.entity_id
_entity_poly.type
_entity_poly.pdbx_seq_one_letter_code
_entity_poly.pdbx_strand_id
1 'polypeptide(L)' 'MSPPFLLPLMSLSPTLLEILVCPKSKAPLEYHAGPPEVLICRESRLVYRVEEGVPVMLIDEAEPLDEARYPRPV' A
#
# COMPACT_ATOMS: atom_id res chain seq x y z
N MET A 1 -7.02 39.98 25.99
CA MET A 1 -6.00 40.33 24.97
C MET A 1 -4.87 39.30 25.02
N SER A 2 -5.04 38.21 24.26
CA SER A 2 -4.07 37.15 23.91
C SER A 2 -4.81 36.21 22.92
N PRO A 3 -4.14 35.70 21.88
CA PRO A 3 -4.60 35.77 20.48
C PRO A 3 -5.55 34.63 20.05
N PRO A 4 -6.17 34.75 18.87
CA PRO A 4 -7.15 33.80 18.35
C PRO A 4 -6.47 32.48 18.00
N PHE A 5 -7.10 31.36 18.39
CA PHE A 5 -6.75 29.98 18.03
C PHE A 5 -7.03 29.71 16.53
N LEU A 6 -6.37 30.51 15.69
CA LEU A 6 -6.41 30.40 14.25
C LEU A 6 -5.20 29.57 13.83
N LEU A 7 -5.35 28.25 13.96
CA LEU A 7 -4.62 27.33 13.11
C LEU A 7 -5.58 26.92 11.98
N PRO A 8 -5.36 27.42 10.75
CA PRO A 8 -6.14 27.02 9.60
C PRO A 8 -5.90 25.53 9.34
N LEU A 9 -6.92 24.86 8.77
CA LEU A 9 -6.78 23.59 8.07
C LEU A 9 -5.39 23.50 7.43
N MET A 10 -4.54 22.60 7.94
CA MET A 10 -3.33 22.20 7.24
C MET A 10 -3.79 21.61 5.91
N SER A 11 -3.70 22.46 4.89
CA SER A 11 -3.93 22.19 3.48
C SER A 11 -3.15 20.92 3.12
N LEU A 12 -3.85 19.79 3.00
CA LEU A 12 -3.28 18.55 2.46
C LEU A 12 -2.77 18.89 1.06
N SER A 13 -1.45 18.87 0.88
CA SER A 13 -0.78 19.20 -0.38
C SER A 13 -1.11 18.14 -1.45
N PRO A 14 -1.16 18.52 -2.75
CA PRO A 14 -1.55 17.62 -3.84
C PRO A 14 -0.63 16.39 -4.04
N THR A 15 0.53 16.35 -3.39
CA THR A 15 1.47 15.21 -3.33
C THR A 15 1.00 14.07 -2.42
N LEU A 16 -0.06 14.25 -1.62
CA LEU A 16 -0.59 13.25 -0.69
C LEU A 16 -1.45 12.16 -1.34
N LEU A 17 -1.81 12.29 -2.62
CA LEU A 17 -2.62 11.32 -3.38
C LEU A 17 -1.77 10.44 -4.32
N GLU A 18 -0.47 10.31 -4.08
CA GLU A 18 0.40 9.50 -4.94
C GLU A 18 0.25 8.00 -4.62
N ILE A 19 -0.57 7.34 -5.44
CA ILE A 19 -0.27 6.07 -6.14
C ILE A 19 0.07 4.88 -5.22
N LEU A 20 -0.95 4.10 -4.84
CA LEU A 20 -0.88 2.69 -4.40
C LEU A 20 0.40 2.28 -3.65
N VAL A 21 0.66 2.93 -2.52
CA VAL A 21 1.74 2.57 -1.61
C VAL A 21 1.23 1.58 -0.55
N CYS A 22 2.12 0.72 -0.04
CA CYS A 22 1.80 -0.23 1.03
C CYS A 22 1.28 0.52 2.29
N PRO A 23 0.14 0.12 2.88
CA PRO A 23 -0.41 0.78 4.07
C PRO A 23 0.51 0.70 5.29
N LYS A 24 1.42 -0.30 5.33
CA LYS A 24 2.35 -0.53 6.44
C LYS A 24 3.68 0.21 6.28
N SER A 25 4.30 0.12 5.11
CA SER A 25 5.66 0.63 4.89
C SER A 25 5.71 1.89 4.01
N LYS A 26 4.61 2.26 3.34
CA LYS A 26 4.58 3.29 2.28
C LYS A 26 5.53 3.01 1.10
N ALA A 27 5.99 1.77 0.98
CA ALA A 27 6.81 1.27 -0.10
C ALA A 27 5.98 1.02 -1.37
N PRO A 28 6.61 0.97 -2.56
CA PRO A 28 5.95 0.56 -3.79
C PRO A 28 5.43 -0.88 -3.71
N LEU A 29 4.32 -1.14 -4.39
CA LEU A 29 3.71 -2.46 -4.56
C LEU A 29 4.01 -3.01 -5.96
N GLU A 30 4.42 -4.27 -6.06
CA GLU A 30 4.54 -5.02 -7.30
C GLU A 30 3.20 -5.69 -7.62
N TYR A 31 2.61 -5.39 -8.77
CA TYR A 31 1.39 -6.05 -9.22
C TYR A 31 1.70 -7.32 -10.02
N HIS A 32 1.13 -8.43 -9.60
CA HIS A 32 1.27 -9.73 -10.23
C HIS A 32 -0.07 -10.17 -10.83
N ALA A 33 -0.22 -9.99 -12.13
CA ALA A 33 -1.44 -10.28 -12.90
C ALA A 33 -1.66 -11.79 -13.19
N GLY A 34 -0.81 -12.68 -12.66
CA GLY A 34 -1.04 -14.13 -12.78
C GLY A 34 -2.25 -14.57 -11.93
N PRO A 35 -2.95 -15.67 -12.24
CA PRO A 35 -4.05 -16.17 -11.41
C PRO A 35 -3.52 -16.89 -10.16
N PRO A 36 -3.91 -16.49 -8.93
CA PRO A 36 -4.75 -15.34 -8.56
C PRO A 36 -3.97 -14.02 -8.57
N GLU A 37 -4.66 -12.93 -8.95
CA GLU A 37 -4.06 -11.59 -9.00
C GLU A 37 -3.67 -11.13 -7.59
N VAL A 38 -2.44 -10.64 -7.43
CA VAL A 38 -1.92 -10.19 -6.12
C VAL A 38 -1.06 -8.94 -6.23
N LEU A 39 -1.00 -8.16 -5.14
CA LEU A 39 -0.06 -7.06 -4.94
C LEU A 39 0.98 -7.47 -3.90
N ILE A 40 2.24 -7.39 -4.27
CA ILE A 40 3.36 -7.83 -3.44
C ILE A 40 4.09 -6.59 -2.91
N CYS A 41 4.23 -6.50 -1.59
CA CYS A 41 5.12 -5.55 -0.95
C CYS A 41 6.40 -6.25 -0.50
N ARG A 42 7.52 -6.01 -1.21
CA ARG A 42 8.83 -6.59 -0.84
C ARG A 42 9.36 -6.07 0.49
N GLU A 43 9.11 -4.80 0.79
CA GLU A 43 9.65 -4.15 2.00
C GLU A 43 8.98 -4.68 3.27
N SER A 44 7.65 -4.82 3.25
CA SER A 44 6.91 -5.45 4.36
C SER A 44 6.94 -6.98 4.31
N ARG A 45 7.38 -7.58 3.19
CA ARG A 45 7.25 -9.01 2.85
C ARG A 45 5.82 -9.53 2.99
N LEU A 46 4.88 -8.79 2.41
CA LEU A 46 3.45 -9.09 2.45
C LEU A 46 2.88 -9.20 1.03
N VAL A 47 1.86 -10.02 0.88
CA VAL A 47 1.12 -10.26 -0.36
C VAL A 47 -0.35 -9.97 -0.08
N TYR A 48 -0.90 -9.00 -0.80
CA TYR A 48 -2.30 -8.62 -0.75
C TYR A 48 -3.02 -9.26 -1.93
N ARG A 49 -4.13 -9.95 -1.68
CA ARG A 49 -4.92 -10.56 -2.75
C ARG A 49 -5.76 -9.52 -3.48
N VAL A 50 -6.03 -9.74 -4.75
CA VAL A 50 -6.98 -8.94 -5.53
C VAL A 50 -8.20 -9.80 -5.79
N GLU A 51 -9.36 -9.37 -5.29
CA GLU A 51 -10.63 -10.07 -5.41
C GLU A 51 -11.60 -9.17 -6.19
N GLU A 52 -12.22 -9.69 -7.25
CA GLU A 52 -13.14 -8.93 -8.11
C GLU A 52 -12.53 -7.61 -8.66
N GLY A 53 -11.21 -7.58 -8.86
CA GLY A 53 -10.47 -6.38 -9.28
C GLY A 53 -10.23 -5.35 -8.18
N VAL A 54 -10.56 -5.66 -6.92
CA VAL A 54 -10.32 -4.81 -5.75
C VAL A 54 -9.18 -5.39 -4.90
N PRO A 55 -8.08 -4.63 -4.67
CA PRO A 55 -7.00 -5.08 -3.82
C PRO A 55 -7.39 -5.05 -2.34
N VAL A 56 -7.30 -6.21 -1.69
CA VAL A 56 -7.53 -6.38 -0.26
C VAL A 56 -6.29 -5.93 0.51
N MET A 57 -6.15 -4.62 0.70
CA MET A 57 -5.01 -4.00 1.41
C MET A 57 -5.15 -4.02 2.94
N LEU A 58 -5.66 -5.12 3.49
CA LEU A 58 -5.77 -5.32 4.93
C LEU A 58 -4.53 -6.05 5.44
N ILE A 59 -3.83 -5.46 6.42
CA ILE A 59 -2.58 -6.01 6.95
C ILE A 59 -2.82 -7.37 7.62
N ASP A 60 -3.96 -7.54 8.28
CA ASP A 60 -4.36 -8.79 8.95
C ASP A 60 -4.73 -9.91 7.97
N GLU A 61 -5.16 -9.57 6.75
CA GLU A 61 -5.49 -10.55 5.70
C GLU A 61 -4.35 -10.78 4.72
N ALA A 62 -3.28 -9.97 4.82
CA ALA A 62 -2.11 -10.09 3.96
C ALA A 62 -1.35 -11.39 4.27
N GLU A 63 -0.99 -12.12 3.22
CA GLU A 63 -0.21 -13.33 3.33
C GLU A 63 1.29 -12.98 3.37
N PRO A 64 2.14 -13.75 4.08
CA PRO A 64 3.58 -13.54 4.03
C PRO A 64 4.12 -13.83 2.63
N LEU A 65 5.03 -12.97 2.16
CA LEU A 65 5.70 -13.15 0.88
C LEU A 65 6.54 -14.43 0.89
N ASP A 66 6.17 -15.37 0.02
CA ASP A 66 6.96 -16.53 -0.32
C ASP A 66 7.78 -16.24 -1.59
N GLU A 67 9.11 -16.15 -1.45
CA GLU A 67 10.01 -15.87 -2.56
C GLU A 67 10.11 -17.04 -3.56
N ALA A 68 9.78 -18.27 -3.14
CA ALA A 68 9.74 -19.42 -4.04
C ALA A 68 8.55 -19.30 -5.01
N ARG A 69 7.40 -18.82 -4.52
CA ARG A 69 6.19 -18.61 -5.33
C ARG A 69 6.22 -17.30 -6.11
N TYR A 70 6.83 -16.25 -5.56
CA TYR A 70 6.93 -14.94 -6.18
C TYR A 70 8.40 -14.49 -6.26
N PRO A 71 9.20 -15.06 -7.17
CA PRO A 71 10.59 -14.67 -7.34
C PRO A 71 10.68 -13.19 -7.72
N ARG A 72 11.79 -12.55 -7.34
CA ARG A 72 12.02 -11.15 -7.71
C ARG A 72 12.23 -11.09 -9.23
N PRO A 73 11.51 -10.23 -9.96
CA PRO A 73 11.80 -10.01 -11.37
C PRO A 73 13.25 -9.51 -11.51
N VAL A 74 14.01 -10.13 -12.40
CA VAL A 74 15.40 -9.78 -12.74
C VAL A 74 15.46 -8.64 -13.75
#